data_AF-A0A831U4C5-F1
#
_entry.id   AF-A0A831U4C5-F1
#
_cell.length_a   1.000
_cell.length_b   1.000
_cell.length_c   1.000
_cell.angle_alpha   90.00
_cell.angle_beta   90.00
_cell.angle_gamma   90.00
#
_symmetry.space_group_name_H-M   'P 1'
#
loop_
_entity.id
_entity.type
_entity.pdbx_description
1 polymer ?
#
loop_
_entity_poly.entity_id
_entity_poly.type
_entity_poly.pdbx_seq_one_letter_code
_entity_poly.pdbx_strand_id
1 'polypeptide(L)'
;MKRAVNVPLHVLPLRGRPRLLVQGREVRLPQKGLSLLYYLALEGPTSRARLADLLYGHASGLQNLRVELHRLGKALGRAVFPPGQDPLVLPGWGRREPGGTGEVLEGLEGVGGLMDWVLEVRDRYASSAGAAGRQRLLEGLASLRPPFLLVLRGRLGTGQKAFARALAGVLGLAFHEALRPEGLVYLEPPYPPLSPRDLLRSRAFLVLRLDPGEEPRFFLELRACYPPERVRVLDLPPLTWAEAKREVLSGVPFPEAARAYLLAGGEPEWIPEWRACPEVPRRPLAQ
;
A
#
# COMPACT_ATOMS: atom_id res chain seq x y z
N MET A 1 12.91 -9.54 37.56
CA MET A 1 13.26 -10.95 37.28
C MET A 1 14.18 -11.01 36.07
N LYS A 2 15.21 -11.87 36.13
CA LYS A 2 16.34 -11.99 35.18
C LYS A 2 15.91 -12.56 33.80
N ARG A 3 16.67 -12.17 32.76
CA ARG A 3 16.75 -12.68 31.36
C ARG A 3 16.89 -14.22 31.29
N ALA A 4 16.68 -14.95 30.18
CA ALA A 4 16.72 -14.68 28.73
C ALA A 4 15.72 -15.62 27.98
N VAL A 5 15.49 -15.60 26.65
CA VAL A 5 16.28 -16.38 25.65
C VAL A 5 15.67 -16.21 24.22
N ASN A 6 16.55 -15.91 23.24
CA ASN A 6 16.50 -16.11 21.77
C ASN A 6 15.39 -15.50 20.90
N VAL A 7 15.78 -14.64 19.92
CA VAL A 7 15.81 -15.07 18.50
C VAL A 7 16.91 -14.31 17.74
N PRO A 8 17.86 -14.98 17.06
CA PRO A 8 18.66 -14.35 16.02
C PRO A 8 17.78 -14.10 14.79
N LEU A 9 17.10 -12.95 14.74
CA LEU A 9 16.25 -12.59 13.61
C LEU A 9 17.14 -12.33 12.39
N HIS A 10 16.99 -13.19 11.37
CA HIS A 10 17.53 -12.93 10.05
C HIS A 10 16.45 -12.22 9.25
N VAL A 11 16.71 -10.96 8.89
CA VAL A 11 15.73 -10.07 8.28
C VAL A 11 16.05 -9.89 6.80
N LEU A 12 15.02 -9.94 5.96
CA LEU A 12 15.04 -9.64 4.53
C LEU A 12 14.26 -8.33 4.29
N PRO A 13 14.92 -7.15 4.26
CA PRO A 13 14.25 -5.88 4.02
C PRO A 13 13.71 -5.81 2.59
N LEU A 14 12.44 -5.45 2.41
CA LEU A 14 11.82 -5.43 1.09
C LEU A 14 12.23 -4.24 0.21
N ARG A 15 12.64 -3.12 0.81
CA ARG A 15 13.01 -1.89 0.09
C ARG A 15 14.52 -1.69 -0.05
N GLY A 16 14.89 -1.21 -1.23
CA GLY A 16 16.26 -1.03 -1.69
C GLY A 16 16.91 -2.35 -2.08
N ARG A 17 18.24 -2.32 -2.18
CA ARG A 17 19.02 -3.49 -2.58
C ARG A 17 18.76 -4.71 -1.67
N PRO A 18 18.57 -5.92 -2.23
CA PRO A 18 18.44 -7.17 -1.50
C PRO A 18 19.59 -7.39 -0.53
N ARG A 19 19.24 -7.75 0.70
CA ARG A 19 20.22 -8.00 1.76
C ARG A 19 19.62 -8.88 2.84
N LEU A 20 20.47 -9.65 3.50
CA LEU A 20 20.11 -10.38 4.70
C LEU A 20 20.77 -9.73 5.90
N LEU A 21 19.98 -9.29 6.87
CA LEU A 21 20.49 -8.72 8.11
C LEU A 21 20.44 -9.77 9.21
N VAL A 22 21.57 -10.07 9.84
CA VAL A 22 21.66 -10.94 11.01
C VAL A 22 22.01 -10.07 12.19
N GLN A 23 21.08 -9.94 13.15
CA GLN A 23 21.25 -9.04 14.31
C GLN A 23 21.57 -7.58 13.87
N GLY A 24 20.91 -7.12 12.80
CA GLY A 24 21.11 -5.78 12.23
C GLY A 24 22.36 -5.61 11.35
N ARG A 25 23.22 -6.62 11.22
CA ARG A 25 24.41 -6.58 10.36
C ARG A 25 24.17 -7.29 9.04
N GLU A 26 24.56 -6.67 7.93
CA GLU A 26 24.44 -7.28 6.60
C GLU A 26 25.40 -8.47 6.46
N VAL A 27 24.86 -9.62 6.05
CA VAL A 27 25.63 -10.80 5.68
C VAL A 27 25.82 -10.81 4.18
N ARG A 28 27.08 -10.93 3.74
CA ARG A 28 27.43 -10.97 2.32
C ARG A 28 26.99 -12.30 1.72
N LEU A 29 25.93 -12.25 0.91
CA LEU A 29 25.41 -13.39 0.16
C LEU A 29 25.48 -13.12 -1.34
N PRO A 30 25.61 -14.17 -2.18
CA PRO A 30 25.44 -14.01 -3.62
C PRO A 30 24.02 -13.52 -3.94
N GLN A 31 23.89 -12.72 -4.99
CA GLN A 31 22.62 -12.12 -5.39
C GLN A 31 21.57 -13.18 -5.72
N LYS A 32 21.93 -14.28 -6.40
CA LYS A 32 21.03 -15.41 -6.68
C LYS A 32 20.56 -16.12 -5.40
N GLY A 33 21.44 -16.28 -4.43
CA GLY A 33 21.09 -16.78 -3.11
C GLY A 33 20.11 -15.88 -2.37
N LEU A 34 20.29 -14.55 -2.45
CA LEU A 34 19.32 -13.59 -1.91
C LEU A 34 17.97 -13.69 -2.63
N SER A 35 17.97 -13.73 -3.96
CA SER A 35 16.74 -13.89 -4.76
C SER A 35 15.92 -15.09 -4.32
N LEU A 36 16.58 -16.23 -4.09
CA LEU A 36 15.93 -17.44 -3.62
C LEU A 36 15.25 -17.22 -2.25
N LEU A 37 15.94 -16.58 -1.31
CA LEU A 37 15.38 -16.30 0.01
C LEU A 37 14.20 -15.32 -0.06
N TYR A 38 14.28 -14.27 -0.87
CA TYR A 38 13.18 -13.32 -1.06
C TYR A 38 11.97 -13.97 -1.73
N TYR A 39 12.20 -14.80 -2.75
CA TYR A 39 11.13 -15.53 -3.43
C TYR A 39 10.37 -16.43 -2.45
N LEU A 40 11.09 -17.26 -1.68
CA LEU A 40 10.48 -18.13 -0.67
C LEU A 40 9.76 -17.35 0.44
N ALA A 41 10.26 -16.16 0.79
CA ALA A 41 9.62 -15.30 1.79
C ALA A 41 8.32 -14.63 1.32
N LEU A 42 8.14 -14.47 0.01
CA LEU A 42 7.00 -13.80 -0.60
C LEU A 42 5.96 -14.78 -1.15
N GLU A 43 6.41 -15.82 -1.86
CA GLU A 43 5.53 -16.81 -2.52
C GLU A 43 5.35 -18.09 -1.69
N GLY A 44 6.22 -18.34 -0.71
CA GLY A 44 6.16 -19.53 0.13
C GLY A 44 6.86 -20.76 -0.46
N PRO A 45 6.50 -21.98 0.00
CA PRO A 45 7.11 -23.23 -0.42
C PRO A 45 7.13 -23.41 -1.95
N THR A 46 8.31 -23.64 -2.52
CA THR A 46 8.48 -23.73 -3.98
C THR A 46 9.36 -24.90 -4.38
N SER A 47 8.99 -25.61 -5.44
CA SER A 47 9.76 -26.77 -5.91
C SER A 47 11.15 -26.38 -6.42
N ARG A 48 12.11 -27.30 -6.28
CA ARG A 48 13.48 -27.11 -6.79
C ARG A 48 13.50 -26.92 -8.30
N ALA A 49 12.62 -27.64 -9.02
CA ALA A 49 12.48 -27.51 -10.47
C ALA A 49 12.04 -26.09 -10.87
N ARG A 50 11.01 -25.54 -10.21
CA ARG A 50 10.52 -24.19 -10.50
C ARG A 50 11.56 -23.11 -10.16
N LEU A 51 12.27 -23.25 -9.03
CA LEU A 51 13.33 -22.30 -8.66
C LEU A 51 14.53 -22.38 -9.60
N ALA A 52 14.88 -23.58 -10.07
CA ALA A 52 15.94 -23.77 -11.04
C ALA A 52 15.59 -23.14 -12.39
N ASP A 53 14.37 -23.33 -12.85
CA ASP A 53 13.86 -22.72 -14.08
C ASP A 53 13.85 -21.19 -13.96
N LEU A 54 13.28 -20.65 -12.88
CA LEU A 54 13.18 -19.21 -12.65
C LEU A 54 14.54 -18.49 -12.58
N LEU A 55 15.55 -19.09 -11.91
CA LEU A 55 16.85 -18.44 -11.68
C LEU A 55 17.88 -18.66 -12.81
N TYR A 56 17.66 -19.66 -13.67
CA TYR A 56 18.65 -20.09 -14.65
C TYR A 56 18.08 -20.32 -16.07
N GLY A 57 16.82 -20.70 -16.22
CA GLY A 57 16.12 -20.79 -17.51
C GLY A 57 16.66 -21.81 -18.50
N HIS A 58 17.37 -22.85 -18.02
CA HIS A 58 18.03 -23.84 -18.88
C HIS A 58 18.12 -25.22 -18.23
N ALA A 59 18.36 -26.27 -19.03
CA ALA A 59 18.33 -27.68 -18.61
C ALA A 59 19.25 -28.01 -17.41
N SER A 60 20.40 -27.35 -17.28
CA SER A 60 21.34 -27.55 -16.15
C SER A 60 20.97 -26.77 -14.87
N GLY A 61 19.80 -26.14 -14.81
CA GLY A 61 19.41 -25.25 -13.71
C GLY A 61 19.42 -25.93 -12.33
N LEU A 62 19.04 -27.21 -12.25
CA LEU A 62 19.03 -27.98 -11.00
C LEU A 62 20.43 -28.19 -10.40
N GLN A 63 21.45 -28.37 -11.24
CA GLN A 63 22.83 -28.51 -10.80
C GLN A 63 23.35 -27.18 -10.26
N ASN A 64 23.07 -26.08 -10.97
CA ASN A 64 23.42 -24.73 -10.52
C ASN A 64 22.71 -24.36 -9.22
N LEU A 65 21.43 -24.71 -9.10
CA LEU A 65 20.68 -24.55 -7.85
C LEU A 65 21.36 -25.30 -6.70
N ARG A 66 21.78 -26.55 -6.90
CA ARG A 66 22.51 -27.32 -5.87
C ARG A 66 23.80 -26.60 -5.40
N VAL A 67 24.58 -26.06 -6.34
CA VAL A 67 25.79 -25.28 -6.03
C VAL A 67 25.43 -24.01 -5.25
N GLU A 68 24.36 -23.32 -5.64
CA GLU A 68 23.92 -22.09 -4.97
C GLU A 68 23.44 -22.35 -3.55
N LEU A 69 22.70 -23.45 -3.30
CA LEU A 69 22.33 -23.87 -1.95
C LEU A 69 23.55 -24.17 -1.07
N HIS A 70 24.59 -24.78 -1.66
CA HIS A 70 25.84 -25.02 -0.95
C HIS A 70 26.58 -23.72 -0.62
N ARG A 71 26.63 -22.75 -1.56
CA ARG A 71 27.22 -21.43 -1.32
C ARG A 71 26.48 -20.65 -0.23
N LEU A 72 25.16 -20.68 -0.24
CA LEU A 72 24.32 -20.12 0.82
C LEU A 72 24.67 -20.73 2.19
N GLY A 73 24.78 -22.06 2.25
CA GLY A 73 25.16 -22.75 3.48
C GLY A 73 26.55 -22.36 3.99
N LYS A 74 27.53 -22.26 3.08
CA LYS A 74 28.89 -21.81 3.40
C LYS A 74 28.91 -20.38 3.94
N ALA A 75 28.16 -19.47 3.31
CA ALA A 75 28.12 -18.07 3.71
C ALA A 75 27.42 -17.84 5.06
N LEU A 76 26.44 -18.68 5.41
CA LEU A 76 25.71 -18.62 6.68
C LEU A 76 26.33 -19.50 7.78
N GLY A 77 27.41 -20.22 7.49
CA GLY A 77 28.09 -21.12 8.43
C GLY A 77 27.27 -22.34 8.85
N ARG A 78 26.15 -22.63 8.17
CA ARG A 78 25.26 -23.76 8.45
C ARG A 78 24.42 -24.12 7.23
N ALA A 79 23.97 -25.37 7.14
CA ALA A 79 23.00 -25.75 6.13
C ALA A 79 21.70 -24.93 6.29
N VAL A 80 21.28 -24.27 5.21
CA VAL A 80 20.07 -23.44 5.17
C VAL A 80 18.82 -24.31 5.04
N PHE A 81 18.92 -25.37 4.24
CA PHE A 81 17.85 -26.31 3.93
C PHE A 81 18.31 -27.74 4.25
N PRO A 82 17.42 -28.62 4.73
CA PRO A 82 17.71 -30.04 4.87
C PRO A 82 18.17 -30.68 3.54
N PRO A 83 19.05 -31.70 3.59
CA PRO A 83 19.47 -32.43 2.40
C PRO A 83 18.27 -33.01 1.65
N GLY A 84 18.21 -32.77 0.34
CA GLY A 84 17.14 -33.30 -0.52
C GLY A 84 15.77 -32.63 -0.35
N GLN A 85 15.63 -31.56 0.44
CA GLN A 85 14.35 -30.89 0.63
C GLN A 85 13.77 -30.38 -0.71
N ASP A 86 12.54 -30.80 -1.00
CA ASP A 86 11.69 -30.33 -2.11
C ASP A 86 10.21 -30.48 -1.69
N PRO A 87 9.39 -29.42 -1.67
CA PRO A 87 9.71 -28.02 -1.99
C PRO A 87 10.67 -27.37 -0.98
N LEU A 88 11.47 -26.41 -1.45
CA LEU A 88 12.24 -25.55 -0.56
C LEU A 88 11.28 -24.64 0.19
N VAL A 89 11.49 -24.52 1.50
CA VAL A 89 10.68 -23.70 2.41
C VAL A 89 11.60 -22.70 3.09
N LEU A 90 11.19 -21.42 3.18
CA LEU A 90 11.96 -20.44 3.93
C LEU A 90 12.14 -20.94 5.37
N PRO A 91 13.38 -21.05 5.87
CA PRO A 91 13.59 -21.49 7.23
C PRO A 91 12.94 -20.53 8.23
N GLY A 92 12.38 -21.06 9.33
CA GLY A 92 11.64 -20.25 10.31
C GLY A 92 12.43 -19.13 11.00
N TRP A 93 13.75 -19.07 10.80
CA TRP A 93 14.62 -17.98 11.25
C TRP A 93 14.64 -16.77 10.30
N GLY A 94 14.22 -16.94 9.05
CA GLY A 94 14.16 -15.90 8.03
C GLY A 94 12.80 -15.22 8.02
N ARG A 95 12.78 -13.89 8.06
CA ARG A 95 11.53 -13.12 7.98
C ARG A 95 11.70 -11.92 7.05
N ARG A 96 10.66 -11.67 6.23
CA ARG A 96 10.54 -10.43 5.46
C ARG A 96 10.17 -9.26 6.37
N GLU A 97 10.78 -8.09 6.14
CA GLU A 97 10.36 -6.84 6.76
C GLU A 97 10.07 -5.76 5.71
N PRO A 98 8.99 -4.97 5.85
CA PRO A 98 8.62 -3.93 4.91
C PRO A 98 9.54 -2.69 4.93
N GLY A 99 10.52 -2.65 5.84
CA GLY A 99 11.44 -1.52 5.99
C GLY A 99 12.49 -1.39 4.89
N GLY A 100 13.16 -0.23 4.86
CA GLY A 100 14.23 0.13 3.91
C GLY A 100 13.92 1.39 3.09
N THR A 101 14.93 1.89 2.38
CA THR A 101 14.85 3.03 1.44
C THR A 101 15.16 2.53 0.02
N GLY A 102 14.40 3.00 -0.97
CA GLY A 102 14.53 2.57 -2.38
C GLY A 102 13.30 1.81 -2.90
N GLU A 103 13.43 1.30 -4.12
CA GLU A 103 12.38 0.49 -4.77
C GLU A 103 12.24 -0.88 -4.10
N VAL A 104 11.08 -1.51 -4.24
CA VAL A 104 10.87 -2.86 -3.72
C VAL A 104 11.72 -3.83 -4.53
N LEU A 105 12.58 -4.60 -3.86
CA LEU A 105 13.51 -5.55 -4.48
C LEU A 105 14.40 -4.93 -5.56
N GLU A 106 14.93 -3.74 -5.31
CA GLU A 106 15.78 -2.99 -6.25
C GLU A 106 17.02 -3.80 -6.68
N GLY A 107 17.15 -4.06 -7.97
CA GLY A 107 18.24 -4.83 -8.56
C GLY A 107 18.00 -6.34 -8.68
N LEU A 108 16.88 -6.89 -8.23
CA LEU A 108 16.55 -8.31 -8.49
C LEU A 108 16.02 -8.59 -9.89
N GLU A 109 15.52 -7.56 -10.58
CA GLU A 109 15.03 -7.63 -11.95
C GLU A 109 16.10 -8.13 -12.93
N GLY A 110 17.38 -7.88 -12.63
CA GLY A 110 18.51 -8.34 -13.44
C GLY A 110 18.95 -9.79 -13.16
N VAL A 111 18.26 -10.53 -12.29
CA VAL A 111 18.67 -11.87 -11.87
C VAL A 111 17.85 -12.95 -12.55
N GLY A 112 18.40 -13.57 -13.59
CA GLY A 112 17.74 -14.69 -14.29
C GLY A 112 16.39 -14.27 -14.87
N GLY A 113 15.37 -15.13 -14.73
CA GLY A 113 13.99 -14.87 -15.20
C GLY A 113 13.10 -14.16 -14.19
N LEU A 114 13.67 -13.39 -13.24
CA LEU A 114 12.90 -12.77 -12.15
C LEU A 114 12.24 -11.43 -12.51
N MET A 115 12.50 -10.86 -13.69
CA MET A 115 11.97 -9.55 -14.10
C MET A 115 10.46 -9.44 -13.87
N ASP A 116 9.68 -10.33 -14.48
CA ASP A 116 8.21 -10.28 -14.44
C ASP A 116 7.70 -10.41 -13.00
N TRP A 117 8.28 -11.34 -12.23
CA TRP A 117 7.94 -11.51 -10.82
C TRP A 117 8.28 -10.27 -9.99
N VAL A 118 9.43 -9.63 -10.21
CA VAL A 118 9.81 -8.40 -9.49
C VAL A 118 8.82 -7.28 -9.82
N LEU A 119 8.42 -7.14 -11.08
CA LEU A 119 7.42 -6.16 -11.50
C LEU A 119 6.06 -6.43 -10.84
N GLU A 120 5.59 -7.68 -10.81
CA GLU A 120 4.37 -8.07 -10.10
C GLU A 120 4.44 -7.82 -8.59
N VAL A 121 5.58 -8.10 -7.95
CA VAL A 121 5.81 -7.74 -6.55
C VAL A 121 5.74 -6.22 -6.40
N ARG A 122 6.45 -5.45 -7.22
CA ARG A 122 6.41 -3.99 -7.16
C ARG A 122 4.99 -3.46 -7.32
N ASP A 123 4.19 -4.01 -8.21
CA ASP A 123 2.79 -3.63 -8.38
C ASP A 123 1.92 -3.96 -7.15
N ARG A 124 2.05 -5.18 -6.60
CA ARG A 124 1.39 -5.57 -5.33
C ARG A 124 1.75 -4.61 -4.18
N TYR A 125 3.01 -4.19 -4.12
CA TYR A 125 3.50 -3.30 -3.06
C TYR A 125 3.37 -1.82 -3.37
N ALA A 126 3.20 -1.41 -4.63
CA ALA A 126 2.77 -0.07 -5.02
C ALA A 126 1.30 0.11 -4.66
N SER A 127 0.47 -0.90 -4.92
CA SER A 127 -0.92 -0.98 -4.45
C SER A 127 -1.00 -1.01 -2.91
N SER A 128 -0.03 -1.65 -2.24
CA SER A 128 0.08 -1.64 -0.76
C SER A 128 0.73 -0.37 -0.19
N ALA A 129 1.52 0.38 -0.96
CA ALA A 129 2.01 1.71 -0.63
C ALA A 129 0.92 2.78 -0.88
N GLY A 130 0.02 2.51 -1.84
CA GLY A 130 -1.30 3.13 -1.98
C GLY A 130 -2.27 2.76 -0.84
N ALA A 131 -1.97 1.71 -0.09
CA ALA A 131 -2.56 1.42 1.22
C ALA A 131 -1.77 2.07 2.37
N ALA A 132 -1.28 3.30 2.18
CA ALA A 132 -1.23 4.21 3.31
C ALA A 132 -2.69 4.37 3.76
N GLY A 133 -3.08 3.61 4.79
CA GLY A 133 -4.41 3.75 5.38
C GLY A 133 -4.70 5.23 5.60
N ARG A 134 -5.94 5.64 5.39
CA ARG A 134 -6.38 7.04 5.51
C ARG A 134 -5.91 7.68 6.80
N GLN A 135 -5.73 6.90 7.86
CA GLN A 135 -5.09 7.35 9.10
C GLN A 135 -3.70 7.97 8.92
N ARG A 136 -2.81 7.37 8.13
CA ARG A 136 -1.48 7.93 7.83
C ARG A 136 -1.57 9.20 6.97
N LEU A 137 -2.56 9.27 6.08
CA LEU A 137 -2.80 10.50 5.31
C LEU A 137 -3.24 11.63 6.25
N LEU A 138 -4.12 11.36 7.20
CA LEU A 138 -4.52 12.33 8.23
C LEU A 138 -3.31 12.79 9.07
N GLU A 139 -2.46 11.87 9.51
CA GLU A 139 -1.22 12.19 10.24
C GLU A 139 -0.27 13.08 9.42
N GLY A 140 -0.12 12.79 8.13
CA GLY A 140 0.70 13.60 7.22
C GLY A 140 0.16 15.02 7.01
N LEU A 141 -1.17 15.19 7.07
CA LEU A 141 -1.84 16.49 6.90
C LEU A 141 -1.99 17.27 8.22
N ALA A 142 -1.76 16.65 9.38
CA ALA A 142 -1.98 17.25 10.69
C ALA A 142 -1.12 18.50 10.97
N SER A 143 -0.01 18.68 10.26
CA SER A 143 0.87 19.85 10.37
C SER A 143 0.41 21.06 9.56
N LEU A 144 -0.51 20.87 8.61
CA LEU A 144 -0.99 21.94 7.75
C LEU A 144 -1.86 22.93 8.54
N ARG A 145 -1.85 24.20 8.13
CA ARG A 145 -2.60 25.27 8.79
C ARG A 145 -3.36 26.11 7.76
N PRO A 146 -4.55 26.62 8.12
CA PRO A 146 -5.22 27.62 7.30
C PRO A 146 -4.34 28.88 7.13
N PRO A 147 -4.44 29.59 6.01
CA PRO A 147 -5.28 29.27 4.86
C PRO A 147 -4.62 28.27 3.90
N PHE A 148 -5.31 27.18 3.61
CA PHE A 148 -4.80 26.07 2.79
C PHE A 148 -5.90 25.51 1.88
N LEU A 149 -5.51 24.99 0.72
CA LEU A 149 -6.39 24.32 -0.22
C LEU A 149 -5.99 22.85 -0.39
N LEU A 150 -6.84 21.94 0.04
CA LEU A 150 -6.71 20.51 -0.20
C LEU A 150 -7.71 20.08 -1.26
N VAL A 151 -7.24 19.42 -2.30
CA VAL A 151 -8.07 18.88 -3.37
C VAL A 151 -8.11 17.37 -3.22
N LEU A 152 -9.29 16.81 -2.98
CA LEU A 152 -9.51 15.38 -2.84
C LEU A 152 -10.02 14.82 -4.15
N ARG A 153 -9.22 13.95 -4.76
CA ARG A 153 -9.61 13.12 -5.90
C ARG A 153 -9.97 11.73 -5.41
N GLY A 154 -10.92 11.09 -6.07
CA GLY A 154 -11.32 9.73 -5.74
C GLY A 154 -12.37 9.23 -6.71
N ARG A 155 -12.71 7.95 -6.58
CA ARG A 155 -13.87 7.41 -7.29
C ARG A 155 -15.14 7.90 -6.60
N LEU A 156 -16.27 7.62 -7.24
CA LEU A 156 -17.55 7.73 -6.56
C LEU A 156 -17.57 6.75 -5.39
N GLY A 157 -18.09 7.17 -4.25
CA GLY A 157 -18.19 6.33 -3.06
C GLY A 157 -16.94 6.30 -2.17
N THR A 158 -15.87 7.03 -2.54
CA THR A 158 -14.61 7.07 -1.78
C THR A 158 -14.74 7.81 -0.45
N GLY A 159 -15.87 8.41 -0.10
CA GLY A 159 -16.06 8.97 1.25
C GLY A 159 -15.17 10.19 1.52
N GLN A 160 -14.93 11.03 0.50
CA GLN A 160 -14.14 12.26 0.62
C GLN A 160 -14.66 13.16 1.74
N LYS A 161 -15.99 13.25 1.89
CA LYS A 161 -16.65 14.02 2.96
C LYS A 161 -16.31 13.51 4.35
N ALA A 162 -16.37 12.20 4.56
CA ALA A 162 -16.03 11.58 5.83
C ALA A 162 -14.54 11.80 6.17
N PHE A 163 -13.66 11.68 5.17
CA PHE A 163 -12.23 11.99 5.33
C PHE A 163 -12.00 13.47 5.70
N ALA A 164 -12.66 14.40 5.00
CA ALA A 164 -12.55 15.83 5.30
C ALA A 164 -13.04 16.17 6.72
N ARG A 165 -14.11 15.50 7.20
CA ARG A 165 -14.60 15.64 8.57
C ARG A 165 -13.62 15.10 9.60
N ALA A 166 -12.99 13.96 9.33
CA ALA A 166 -11.93 13.41 10.19
C ALA A 166 -10.72 14.35 10.24
N LEU A 167 -10.32 14.92 9.10
CA LEU A 167 -9.25 15.91 9.01
C LEU A 167 -9.56 17.17 9.83
N ALA A 168 -10.81 17.66 9.79
CA ALA A 168 -11.22 18.80 10.61
C ALA A 168 -11.02 18.51 12.10
N GLY A 169 -11.37 17.30 12.55
CA GLY A 169 -11.14 16.84 13.92
C GLY A 169 -9.65 16.79 14.29
N VAL A 170 -8.80 16.26 13.41
CA VAL A 170 -7.33 16.21 13.60
C VAL A 170 -6.71 17.61 13.68
N LEU A 171 -7.19 18.54 12.86
CA LEU A 171 -6.71 19.92 12.84
C LEU A 171 -7.33 20.80 13.94
N GLY A 172 -8.33 20.31 14.67
CA GLY A 172 -9.08 21.09 15.65
C GLY A 172 -9.91 22.22 15.03
N LEU A 173 -10.36 22.06 13.79
CA LEU A 173 -11.13 23.06 13.04
C LEU A 173 -12.62 22.71 13.01
N ALA A 174 -13.48 23.72 13.05
CA ALA A 174 -14.91 23.54 12.81
C ALA A 174 -15.17 23.10 11.36
N PHE A 175 -15.98 22.06 11.16
CA PHE A 175 -16.32 21.55 9.84
C PHE A 175 -17.54 22.28 9.26
N HIS A 176 -17.43 22.77 8.03
CA HIS A 176 -18.47 23.52 7.34
C HIS A 176 -18.66 22.98 5.92
N GLU A 177 -19.92 22.87 5.49
CA GLU A 177 -20.31 22.45 4.12
C GLU A 177 -20.70 23.64 3.24
N ALA A 178 -20.67 24.85 3.81
CA ALA A 178 -20.89 26.10 3.12
C ALA A 178 -19.68 27.01 3.35
N LEU A 179 -19.43 27.92 2.41
CA LEU A 179 -18.31 28.84 2.51
C LEU A 179 -18.38 29.66 3.80
N ARG A 180 -17.33 29.56 4.60
CA ARG A 180 -17.11 30.33 5.82
C ARG A 180 -15.71 30.96 5.78
N PRO A 181 -15.52 32.10 6.48
CA PRO A 181 -14.23 32.78 6.50
C PRO A 181 -13.14 31.98 7.22
N GLU A 182 -13.53 31.11 8.17
CA GLU A 182 -12.64 30.32 9.02
C GLU A 182 -13.16 28.89 9.18
N GLY A 183 -12.34 28.01 9.77
CA GLY A 183 -12.63 26.57 9.91
C GLY A 183 -12.17 25.74 8.71
N LEU A 184 -12.60 24.48 8.67
CA LEU A 184 -12.45 23.60 7.51
C LEU A 184 -13.74 23.63 6.70
N VAL A 185 -13.64 24.10 5.46
CA VAL A 185 -14.78 24.25 4.54
C VAL A 185 -14.66 23.19 3.45
N TYR A 186 -15.59 22.24 3.45
CA TYR A 186 -15.71 21.22 2.43
C TYR A 186 -16.69 21.67 1.34
N LEU A 187 -16.25 21.64 0.08
CA LEU A 187 -17.04 22.00 -1.09
C LEU A 187 -17.05 20.84 -2.07
N GLU A 188 -18.23 20.52 -2.59
CA GLU A 188 -18.43 19.46 -3.57
C GLU A 188 -19.26 19.93 -4.78
N PRO A 189 -19.17 19.22 -5.92
CA PRO A 189 -20.00 19.52 -7.09
C PRO A 189 -21.50 19.26 -6.82
N PRO A 190 -22.42 20.05 -7.40
CA PRO A 190 -22.15 21.29 -8.12
C PRO A 190 -21.67 22.38 -7.17
N TYR A 191 -20.53 23.00 -7.48
CA TYR A 191 -19.98 24.05 -6.64
C TYR A 191 -20.91 25.26 -6.60
N PRO A 192 -21.03 25.95 -5.46
CA PRO A 192 -21.72 27.23 -5.43
C PRO A 192 -21.03 28.23 -6.37
N PRO A 193 -21.70 29.32 -6.78
CA PRO A 193 -21.07 30.37 -7.59
C PRO A 193 -19.95 31.03 -6.78
N LEU A 194 -18.73 30.53 -6.97
CA LEU A 194 -17.52 30.95 -6.27
C LEU A 194 -16.58 31.59 -7.29
N SER A 195 -16.01 32.74 -6.95
CA SER A 195 -14.87 33.26 -7.70
C SER A 195 -13.56 32.72 -7.10
N PRO A 196 -12.54 32.41 -7.90
CA PRO A 196 -11.20 32.08 -7.39
C PRO A 196 -10.65 33.16 -6.44
N ARG A 197 -11.05 34.42 -6.65
CA ARG A 197 -10.66 35.56 -5.79
C ARG A 197 -11.23 35.44 -4.38
N ASP A 198 -12.47 34.95 -4.23
CA ASP A 198 -13.10 34.75 -2.92
C ASP A 198 -12.39 33.64 -2.14
N LEU A 199 -12.00 32.57 -2.82
CA LEU A 199 -11.24 31.47 -2.21
C LEU A 199 -9.82 31.87 -1.81
N LEU A 200 -9.17 32.76 -2.57
CA LEU A 200 -7.84 33.29 -2.23
C LEU A 200 -7.86 34.19 -0.98
N ARG A 201 -8.97 34.92 -0.77
CA ARG A 201 -9.17 35.80 0.38
C ARG A 201 -9.61 35.06 1.65
N SER A 202 -10.12 33.84 1.51
CA SER A 202 -10.55 33.03 2.64
C SER A 202 -9.38 32.71 3.59
N ARG A 203 -9.65 32.75 4.89
CA ARG A 203 -8.73 32.30 5.94
C ARG A 203 -8.94 30.83 6.32
N ALA A 204 -9.91 30.16 5.68
CA ALA A 204 -10.28 28.79 5.98
C ALA A 204 -9.29 27.76 5.40
N PHE A 205 -9.38 26.54 5.91
CA PHE A 205 -8.85 25.35 5.28
C PHE A 205 -9.90 24.85 4.28
N LEU A 206 -9.70 25.09 3.00
CA LEU A 206 -10.61 24.69 1.93
C LEU A 206 -10.32 23.24 1.53
N VAL A 207 -11.36 22.42 1.47
CA VAL A 207 -11.31 21.05 0.94
C VAL A 207 -12.24 20.97 -0.26
N LEU A 208 -11.69 20.76 -1.46
CA LEU A 208 -12.46 20.61 -2.69
C LEU A 208 -12.53 19.13 -3.08
N ARG A 209 -13.75 18.60 -3.27
CA ARG A 209 -13.95 17.28 -3.86
C ARG A 209 -13.98 17.38 -5.39
N LEU A 210 -13.10 16.64 -6.06
CA LEU A 210 -13.18 16.42 -7.50
C LEU A 210 -13.75 15.03 -7.79
N ASP A 211 -14.85 15.01 -8.55
CA ASP A 211 -15.40 13.79 -9.11
C ASP A 211 -14.51 13.28 -10.26
N PRO A 212 -14.54 11.96 -10.56
CA PRO A 212 -13.80 11.41 -11.67
C PRO A 212 -14.32 11.96 -13.01
N GLY A 213 -13.41 12.30 -13.93
CA GLY A 213 -13.74 12.84 -15.24
C GLY A 213 -12.88 14.04 -15.63
N GLU A 214 -13.44 14.89 -16.49
CA GLU A 214 -12.82 16.16 -16.89
C GLU A 214 -12.76 17.13 -15.69
N GLU A 215 -11.59 17.76 -15.49
CA GLU A 215 -11.43 18.75 -14.42
C GLU A 215 -12.31 19.98 -14.71
N PRO A 216 -13.18 20.41 -13.77
CA PRO A 216 -14.03 21.58 -13.97
C PRO A 216 -13.21 22.84 -14.25
N ARG A 217 -13.66 23.69 -15.19
CA ARG A 217 -12.98 24.96 -15.55
C ARG A 217 -12.63 25.82 -14.34
N PHE A 218 -13.55 25.92 -13.39
CA PHE A 218 -13.34 26.61 -12.11
C PHE A 218 -12.09 26.11 -11.36
N PHE A 219 -11.86 24.80 -11.34
CA PHE A 219 -10.69 24.22 -10.69
C PHE A 219 -9.40 24.55 -11.44
N LEU A 220 -9.42 24.51 -12.78
CA LEU A 220 -8.28 24.90 -13.62
C LEU A 220 -7.88 26.36 -13.38
N GLU A 221 -8.87 27.26 -13.33
CA GLU A 221 -8.68 28.68 -13.01
C GLU A 221 -8.14 28.90 -11.59
N LEU A 222 -8.67 28.16 -10.62
CA LEU A 222 -8.19 28.21 -9.24
C LEU A 222 -6.72 27.76 -9.16
N ARG A 223 -6.36 26.65 -9.82
CA ARG A 223 -5.00 26.11 -9.83
C ARG A 223 -3.98 27.08 -10.46
N ALA A 224 -4.39 27.86 -11.44
CA ALA A 224 -3.53 28.86 -12.07
C ALA A 224 -3.22 30.06 -11.14
N CYS A 225 -4.10 30.35 -10.18
CA CYS A 225 -4.01 31.54 -9.32
C CYS A 225 -3.65 31.24 -7.86
N TYR A 226 -3.76 29.98 -7.40
CA TYR A 226 -3.48 29.61 -6.00
C TYR A 226 -1.99 29.45 -5.72
N PRO A 227 -1.47 29.91 -4.56
CA PRO A 227 -0.06 29.74 -4.22
C PRO A 227 0.31 28.25 -4.09
N PRO A 228 1.37 27.77 -4.77
CA PRO A 228 1.73 26.35 -4.83
C PRO A 228 2.08 25.74 -3.47
N GLU A 229 2.58 26.55 -2.54
CA GLU A 229 2.90 26.17 -1.16
C GLU A 229 1.65 25.99 -0.28
N ARG A 230 0.50 26.53 -0.71
CA ARG A 230 -0.79 26.48 0.01
C ARG A 230 -1.80 25.55 -0.64
N VAL A 231 -1.38 24.73 -1.62
CA VAL A 231 -2.24 23.78 -2.31
C VAL A 231 -1.64 22.37 -2.32
N ARG A 232 -2.48 21.38 -2.07
CA ARG A 232 -2.15 19.96 -2.27
C ARG A 232 -3.29 19.26 -2.98
N VAL A 233 -2.94 18.38 -3.90
CA VAL A 233 -3.87 17.44 -4.54
C VAL A 233 -3.57 16.06 -3.98
N LEU A 234 -4.60 15.36 -3.54
CA LEU A 234 -4.50 14.05 -2.92
C LEU A 234 -5.52 13.10 -3.55
N ASP A 235 -5.04 11.98 -4.06
CA ASP A 235 -5.88 10.85 -4.42
C ASP A 235 -6.20 10.04 -3.16
N LEU A 236 -7.47 9.98 -2.82
CA LEU A 236 -7.93 9.29 -1.62
C LEU A 236 -8.08 7.78 -1.92
N PRO A 237 -7.34 6.88 -1.24
CA PRO A 237 -7.46 5.45 -1.46
C PRO A 237 -8.76 4.90 -0.84
N PRO A 238 -9.27 3.74 -1.32
CA PRO A 238 -10.34 3.01 -0.64
C PRO A 238 -9.90 2.63 0.79
N LEU A 239 -10.86 2.29 1.65
CA LEU A 239 -10.53 1.80 2.98
C LEU A 239 -9.80 0.47 2.89
N THR A 240 -8.78 0.30 3.73
CA THR A 240 -8.23 -1.02 4.00
C THR A 240 -9.23 -1.87 4.78
N TRP A 241 -9.11 -3.19 4.72
CA TRP A 241 -9.95 -4.10 5.53
C TRP A 241 -9.93 -3.75 7.01
N ALA A 242 -8.76 -3.40 7.54
CA ALA A 242 -8.59 -3.05 8.95
C ALA A 242 -9.29 -1.73 9.32
N GLU A 243 -9.38 -0.77 8.41
CA GLU A 243 -10.12 0.48 8.61
C GLU A 243 -11.63 0.24 8.48
N ALA A 244 -12.05 -0.46 7.42
CA ALA A 244 -13.44 -0.84 7.23
C ALA A 244 -14.00 -1.59 8.46
N LYS A 245 -13.24 -2.54 9.03
CA LYS A 245 -13.63 -3.25 10.27
C LYS A 245 -13.72 -2.39 11.53
N ARG A 246 -12.97 -1.30 11.61
CA ARG A 246 -13.02 -0.35 12.73
C ARG A 246 -14.16 0.65 12.59
N GLU A 247 -14.52 0.98 11.35
CA GLU A 247 -15.53 1.96 11.01
C GLU A 247 -16.84 1.27 10.56
N VAL A 248 -17.09 1.25 9.24
CA VAL A 248 -18.37 0.87 8.62
C VAL A 248 -18.79 -0.59 8.82
N LEU A 249 -17.84 -1.49 9.12
CA LEU A 249 -18.06 -2.93 9.38
C LEU A 249 -17.82 -3.30 10.85
N SER A 250 -17.80 -2.32 11.74
CA SER A 250 -17.75 -2.55 13.18
C SER A 250 -18.98 -3.33 13.63
N GLY A 251 -18.78 -4.38 14.44
CA GLY A 251 -19.85 -5.27 14.91
C GLY A 251 -20.44 -6.25 13.87
N VAL A 252 -20.05 -6.17 12.59
CA VAL A 252 -20.58 -7.06 11.54
C VAL A 252 -19.85 -8.41 11.55
N PRO A 253 -20.57 -9.56 11.49
CA PRO A 253 -19.96 -10.89 11.38
C PRO A 253 -19.02 -11.01 10.18
N PHE A 254 -17.93 -11.78 10.33
CA PHE A 254 -16.87 -11.86 9.32
C PHE A 254 -17.39 -12.23 7.91
N PRO A 255 -18.24 -13.25 7.70
CA PRO A 255 -18.66 -13.63 6.35
C PRO A 255 -19.43 -12.52 5.62
N GLU A 256 -20.29 -11.81 6.33
CA GLU A 256 -21.07 -10.70 5.79
C GLU A 256 -20.18 -9.47 5.52
N ALA A 257 -19.30 -9.15 6.47
CA ALA A 257 -18.35 -8.04 6.34
C ALA A 257 -17.38 -8.26 5.17
N ALA A 258 -16.83 -9.47 5.03
CA ALA A 258 -15.91 -9.81 3.95
C ALA A 258 -16.60 -9.74 2.58
N ARG A 259 -17.84 -10.25 2.47
CA ARG A 259 -18.63 -10.14 1.23
C ARG A 259 -18.84 -8.68 0.83
N ALA A 260 -19.37 -7.86 1.75
CA ALA A 260 -19.67 -6.46 1.47
C ALA A 260 -18.40 -5.66 1.11
N TYR A 261 -17.30 -5.88 1.83
CA TYR A 261 -16.02 -5.23 1.55
C TYR A 261 -15.46 -5.58 0.16
N LEU A 262 -15.50 -6.86 -0.20
CA LEU A 262 -14.99 -7.33 -1.50
C LEU A 262 -15.82 -6.77 -2.66
N LEU A 263 -17.16 -6.77 -2.54
CA LEU A 263 -18.04 -6.24 -3.58
C LEU A 263 -17.94 -4.71 -3.71
N ALA A 264 -17.77 -4.01 -2.59
CA ALA A 264 -17.57 -2.56 -2.58
C ALA A 264 -16.16 -2.13 -3.00
N GLY A 265 -15.21 -3.05 -3.14
CA GLY A 265 -13.80 -2.71 -3.42
C GLY A 265 -13.14 -1.86 -2.32
N GLY A 266 -13.66 -1.91 -1.08
CA GLY A 266 -13.22 -1.05 0.02
C GLY A 266 -13.76 0.39 -0.02
N GLU A 267 -14.65 0.75 -0.95
CA GLU A 267 -15.24 2.09 -1.02
C GLU A 267 -16.27 2.28 0.12
N PRO A 268 -16.04 3.22 1.06
CA PRO A 268 -16.82 3.33 2.30
C PRO A 268 -18.31 3.58 2.08
N GLU A 269 -18.71 4.35 1.07
CA GLU A 269 -20.13 4.66 0.84
C GLU A 269 -20.88 3.48 0.21
N TRP A 270 -20.18 2.59 -0.51
CA TRP A 270 -20.76 1.41 -1.15
C TRP A 270 -20.83 0.19 -0.23
N ILE A 271 -19.99 0.13 0.81
CA ILE A 271 -20.00 -0.99 1.78
C ILE A 271 -21.40 -1.18 2.42
N PRO A 272 -22.09 -0.13 2.93
CA PRO A 272 -23.44 -0.26 3.45
C PRO A 272 -24.46 -0.75 2.42
N GLU A 273 -24.33 -0.30 1.17
CA GLU A 273 -25.22 -0.71 0.07
C GLU A 273 -25.08 -2.19 -0.23
N TRP A 274 -23.84 -2.68 -0.41
CA TRP A 274 -23.57 -4.10 -0.64
C TRP A 274 -23.90 -5.00 0.55
N ARG A 275 -23.92 -4.45 1.77
CA ARG A 275 -24.42 -5.17 2.94
C ARG A 275 -25.94 -5.37 2.87
N ALA A 276 -26.67 -4.34 2.43
CA ALA A 276 -28.12 -4.41 2.26
C ALA A 276 -28.55 -5.34 1.11
N CYS A 277 -27.66 -5.62 0.15
CA CYS A 277 -27.92 -6.57 -0.92
C CYS A 277 -27.83 -8.03 -0.44
N PRO A 278 -28.92 -8.83 -0.59
CA PRO A 278 -28.94 -10.23 -0.19
C PRO A 278 -28.20 -11.17 -1.15
N GLU A 279 -28.03 -10.78 -2.42
CA GLU A 279 -27.41 -11.61 -3.46
C GLU A 279 -26.12 -10.99 -4.01
N VAL A 280 -25.16 -11.86 -4.36
CA VAL A 280 -23.98 -11.49 -5.14
C VAL A 280 -24.43 -11.29 -6.59
N PRO A 281 -24.02 -10.22 -7.28
CA PRO A 281 -24.37 -10.02 -8.69
C PRO A 281 -23.87 -11.22 -9.49
N ARG A 282 -24.81 -12.00 -10.03
CA ARG A 282 -24.50 -13.09 -10.95
C ARG A 282 -23.99 -12.45 -12.23
N ARG A 283 -22.69 -12.60 -12.53
CA ARG A 283 -22.20 -12.30 -13.88
C ARG A 283 -22.98 -13.22 -14.84
N PRO A 284 -23.73 -12.68 -15.82
CA PRO A 284 -24.18 -13.52 -16.90
C PRO A 284 -22.91 -14.06 -17.57
N LEU A 285 -22.72 -15.38 -17.51
CA LEU A 285 -21.70 -16.02 -18.33
C LEU A 285 -22.05 -15.64 -19.78
N ALA A 286 -21.11 -14.98 -20.46
CA ALA A 286 -21.24 -14.72 -21.89
C ALA A 286 -21.48 -16.09 -22.57
N GLN A 287 -22.63 -16.21 -23.24
CA GLN A 287 -22.93 -17.37 -24.10
C GLN A 287 -22.12 -17.26 -25.38
#